data_AF-A0A480AA54-F1
#
_entry.id   AF-A0A480AA54-F1
#
_cell.length_a   1.000
_cell.length_b   1.000
_cell.length_c   1.000
_cell.angle_alpha   90.00
_cell.angle_beta   90.00
_cell.angle_gamma   90.00
#
_symmetry.space_group_name_H-M   'P 1'
#
loop_
_entity.id
_entity.type
_entity.pdbx_description
1 polymer ?
#
loop_
_entity_poly.entity_id
_entity_poly.type
_entity_poly.pdbx_seq_one_letter_code
_entity_poly.pdbx_strand_id
1 'polypeptide(L)'
;MLEEVNPNEQQEKPKKRKTVLKSRFELQGQLMHGRQKFEQWKEKEIYINGKKRNLDEWKTPGIARPEVRPPAFRSMLRYWFRTLALGVLPANVVKEQELILFGGIEPEAKMGLVQIEITEGRVIRDNALHAGDDFGLAKGLLNLPLSYLIRQLSEEQRDATINLIQSLTWLMFHLGGVGQGARRPCYSRSNRNRPQRPYWRGSTLKFTGNDQKWEYSTSLAGLQADFQKHLNAFYTNLSTFSKHTCNPRRPRQATVTGNWSEAVDTSCRILCVRGDIQNDKPPALALLHREATKTSNEYNKELCGSINERSPIWIARINNRFDVVTIFGANNDHRKRYFELLTKPELPVTECKQIWPLPQR
;
A
#
# COMPACT_ATOMS: atom_id res chain seq x y z
N MET A 1 -16.10 -34.95 -48.57
CA MET A 1 -15.55 -35.86 -47.55
C MET A 1 -15.06 -34.99 -46.41
N LEU A 2 -15.80 -34.99 -45.31
CA LEU A 2 -15.46 -34.28 -44.08
C LEU A 2 -14.53 -35.21 -43.29
N GLU A 3 -13.29 -34.80 -43.05
CA GLU A 3 -12.38 -35.54 -42.19
C GLU A 3 -12.87 -35.45 -40.74
N GLU A 4 -13.12 -36.61 -40.14
CA GLU A 4 -13.51 -36.75 -38.75
C GLU A 4 -12.36 -36.33 -37.84
N VAL A 5 -12.58 -35.29 -37.04
CA VAL A 5 -11.67 -34.87 -35.97
C VAL A 5 -11.70 -35.92 -34.87
N ASN A 6 -10.55 -36.56 -34.65
CA ASN A 6 -10.33 -37.60 -33.64
C ASN A 6 -10.73 -37.10 -32.23
N PRO A 7 -11.71 -37.70 -31.53
CA PRO A 7 -12.23 -37.21 -30.25
C PRO A 7 -11.31 -37.42 -29.04
N ASN A 8 -10.09 -37.94 -29.23
CA ASN A 8 -9.20 -38.39 -28.15
C ASN A 8 -7.95 -37.53 -27.93
N GLU A 9 -7.93 -36.28 -28.38
CA GLU A 9 -7.02 -35.29 -27.80
C GLU A 9 -7.46 -35.00 -26.37
N GLN A 10 -6.93 -35.79 -25.44
CA GLN A 10 -6.92 -35.48 -24.02
C GLN A 10 -6.31 -34.09 -23.87
N GLN A 11 -7.16 -33.08 -23.71
CA GLN A 11 -6.75 -31.75 -23.29
C GLN A 11 -5.96 -31.91 -22.00
N GLU A 12 -4.63 -31.84 -22.09
CA GLU A 12 -3.75 -31.80 -20.92
C GLU A 12 -4.29 -30.72 -20.00
N LYS A 13 -4.82 -31.11 -18.84
CA LYS A 13 -5.24 -30.17 -17.81
C LYS A 13 -4.07 -29.22 -17.57
N PRO A 14 -4.25 -27.89 -17.69
CA PRO A 14 -3.14 -26.96 -17.57
C PRO A 14 -2.42 -27.19 -16.25
N LYS A 15 -1.13 -27.55 -16.31
CA LYS A 15 -0.29 -27.79 -15.12
C LYS A 15 -0.47 -26.62 -14.16
N LYS A 16 -0.93 -26.90 -12.92
CA LYS A 16 -1.17 -25.87 -11.90
C LYS A 16 0.08 -25.01 -11.74
N ARG A 17 -0.05 -23.70 -11.97
CA ARG A 17 1.04 -22.73 -11.83
C ARG A 17 1.57 -22.73 -10.39
N LYS A 18 2.89 -22.73 -10.20
CA LYS A 18 3.51 -22.68 -8.86
C LYS A 18 3.16 -21.35 -8.20
N THR A 19 2.37 -21.41 -7.13
CA THR A 19 2.04 -20.24 -6.30
C THR A 19 3.12 -20.07 -5.24
N VAL A 20 3.72 -18.89 -5.18
CA VAL A 20 4.84 -18.62 -4.25
C VAL A 20 4.36 -18.17 -2.87
N LEU A 21 3.22 -17.47 -2.85
CA LEU A 21 2.66 -16.94 -1.64
C LEU A 21 1.13 -16.92 -1.73
N LYS A 22 0.49 -17.29 -0.62
CA LYS A 22 -0.95 -17.22 -0.41
C LYS A 22 -1.21 -16.55 0.92
N SER A 23 -1.89 -15.41 0.91
CA SER A 23 -2.07 -14.58 2.10
C SER A 23 -3.52 -14.18 2.26
N ARG A 24 -4.17 -14.67 3.32
CA ARG A 24 -5.51 -14.20 3.70
C ARG A 24 -5.39 -12.77 4.22
N PHE A 25 -6.28 -11.91 3.76
CA PHE A 25 -6.29 -10.52 4.17
C PHE A 25 -7.66 -10.01 4.55
N GLU A 26 -7.63 -8.95 5.34
CA GLU A 26 -8.74 -8.08 5.65
C GLU A 26 -8.36 -6.64 5.31
N LEU A 27 -9.24 -5.93 4.61
CA LEU A 27 -9.09 -4.53 4.23
C LEU A 27 -10.19 -3.71 4.92
N GLN A 28 -9.78 -2.75 5.74
CA GLN A 28 -10.67 -1.89 6.52
C GLN A 28 -10.55 -0.44 6.06
N GLY A 29 -11.66 0.31 6.04
CA GLY A 29 -11.66 1.76 5.82
C GLY A 29 -12.48 2.17 4.62
N GLN A 30 -11.95 3.12 3.84
CA GLN A 30 -12.62 3.61 2.64
C GLN A 30 -12.32 2.68 1.46
N LEU A 31 -13.22 1.72 1.22
CA LEU A 31 -13.11 0.76 0.13
C LEU A 31 -13.22 1.46 -1.23
N MET A 32 -12.45 0.98 -2.20
CA MET A 32 -12.46 1.52 -3.56
C MET A 32 -13.73 1.11 -4.30
N HIS A 33 -14.45 2.08 -4.84
CA HIS A 33 -15.56 1.82 -5.75
C HIS A 33 -15.01 1.42 -7.13
N GLY A 34 -15.15 0.15 -7.47
CA GLY A 34 -14.59 -0.40 -8.70
C GLY A 34 -15.63 -0.57 -9.79
N ARG A 35 -16.82 -1.07 -9.43
CA ARG A 35 -17.86 -1.44 -10.40
C ARG A 35 -19.00 -0.45 -10.33
N GLN A 36 -19.57 -0.11 -11.48
CA GLN A 36 -20.84 0.61 -11.56
C GLN A 36 -21.91 -0.42 -11.89
N LYS A 37 -22.86 -0.63 -10.97
CA LYS A 37 -24.05 -1.41 -11.29
C LYS A 37 -25.01 -0.47 -12.02
N PHE A 38 -25.31 -0.76 -13.27
CA PHE A 38 -26.34 -0.04 -14.01
C PHE A 38 -27.68 -0.19 -13.27
N GLU A 39 -28.38 0.92 -13.08
CA GLU A 39 -29.75 0.92 -12.54
C GLU A 39 -30.73 1.42 -13.60
N GLN A 40 -30.61 2.67 -14.02
CA GLN A 40 -31.49 3.30 -15.01
C GLN A 40 -30.95 4.68 -15.41
N TRP A 41 -31.36 5.16 -16.57
CA TRP A 41 -31.14 6.55 -16.99
C TRP A 41 -32.08 7.48 -16.22
N LYS A 42 -31.53 8.54 -15.63
CA LYS A 42 -32.31 9.62 -14.98
C LYS A 42 -31.75 10.96 -15.41
N GLU A 43 -32.63 11.92 -15.69
CA GLU A 43 -32.21 13.31 -15.89
C GLU A 43 -31.61 13.88 -14.60
N LYS A 44 -30.67 14.80 -14.75
CA LYS A 44 -30.03 15.50 -13.63
C LYS A 44 -30.96 16.59 -13.14
N GLU A 45 -31.22 16.58 -11.85
CA GLU A 45 -32.18 17.50 -11.22
C GLU A 45 -31.40 18.40 -10.26
N ILE A 46 -31.63 19.71 -10.33
CA ILE A 46 -31.11 20.69 -9.39
C ILE A 46 -32.25 21.48 -8.76
N TYR A 47 -32.03 21.97 -7.55
CA TYR A 47 -32.96 22.85 -6.85
C TYR A 47 -32.39 24.26 -6.83
N ILE A 48 -33.11 25.23 -7.40
CA ILE A 48 -32.78 26.65 -7.35
C ILE A 48 -33.95 27.35 -6.65
N ASN A 49 -33.68 28.03 -5.54
CA ASN A 49 -34.70 28.72 -4.72
C ASN A 49 -35.91 27.82 -4.37
N GLY A 50 -35.65 26.56 -4.01
CA GLY A 50 -36.69 25.58 -3.66
C GLY A 50 -37.49 25.03 -4.85
N LYS A 51 -37.26 25.48 -6.08
CA LYS A 51 -37.90 24.93 -7.29
C LYS A 51 -37.00 23.92 -7.98
N LYS A 52 -37.57 22.77 -8.30
CA LYS A 52 -36.92 21.69 -9.07
C LYS A 52 -36.78 22.13 -10.53
N ARG A 53 -35.57 22.03 -11.07
CA ARG A 53 -35.28 22.18 -12.51
C ARG A 53 -34.52 20.95 -12.99
N ASN A 54 -34.92 20.43 -14.14
CA ASN A 54 -34.15 19.43 -14.86
C ASN A 54 -33.05 20.16 -15.65
N LEU A 55 -31.85 19.60 -15.63
CA LEU A 55 -30.80 19.95 -16.57
C LEU A 55 -30.94 19.01 -17.78
N ASP A 56 -30.61 19.50 -18.98
CA ASP A 56 -30.49 18.69 -20.21
C ASP A 56 -29.26 17.75 -20.16
N GLU A 57 -28.96 17.21 -18.98
CA GLU A 57 -27.85 16.32 -18.68
C GLU A 57 -28.38 15.06 -18.01
N TRP A 58 -27.93 13.90 -18.47
CA TRP A 58 -28.24 12.63 -17.81
C TRP A 58 -27.34 12.41 -16.59
N LYS A 59 -27.91 11.94 -15.48
CA LYS A 59 -27.14 11.36 -14.37
C LYS A 59 -26.47 10.08 -14.87
N THR A 60 -25.23 9.86 -14.44
CA THR A 60 -24.52 8.60 -14.73
C THR A 60 -25.38 7.43 -14.21
N PRO A 61 -25.76 6.46 -15.06
CA PRO A 61 -26.82 5.50 -14.74
C PRO A 61 -26.38 4.38 -13.79
N GLY A 62 -25.23 4.54 -13.11
CA GLY A 62 -24.61 3.50 -12.31
C GLY A 62 -24.34 3.93 -10.88
N ILE A 63 -24.60 3.03 -9.93
CA ILE A 63 -24.13 3.18 -8.55
C ILE A 63 -22.76 2.53 -8.42
N ALA A 64 -21.78 3.34 -8.02
CA ALA A 64 -20.44 2.88 -7.72
C ALA A 64 -20.47 1.97 -6.48
N ARG A 65 -20.02 0.72 -6.62
CA ARG A 65 -19.96 -0.28 -5.53
C ARG A 65 -18.52 -0.63 -5.21
N PRO A 66 -18.18 -0.82 -3.93
CA PRO A 66 -16.86 -1.27 -3.55
C PRO A 66 -16.54 -2.64 -4.14
N GLU A 67 -15.26 -2.85 -4.47
CA GLU A 67 -14.75 -4.09 -5.01
C GLU A 67 -13.29 -4.32 -4.57
N VAL A 68 -12.93 -5.58 -4.38
CA VAL A 68 -11.56 -6.00 -4.10
C VAL A 68 -10.86 -6.33 -5.41
N ARG A 69 -9.95 -5.48 -5.85
CA ARG A 69 -9.32 -5.57 -7.19
C ARG A 69 -7.85 -5.99 -7.13
N PRO A 70 -7.43 -7.04 -7.87
CA PRO A 70 -6.01 -7.39 -8.00
C PRO A 70 -5.10 -6.21 -8.43
N PRO A 71 -5.53 -5.32 -9.36
CA PRO A 71 -4.76 -4.11 -9.69
C PRO A 71 -4.37 -3.22 -8.51
N ALA A 72 -5.20 -3.17 -7.44
CA ALA A 72 -4.90 -2.35 -6.26
C ALA A 72 -3.69 -2.90 -5.49
N PHE A 73 -3.66 -4.22 -5.29
CA PHE A 73 -2.56 -4.93 -4.63
C PHE A 73 -1.30 -4.91 -5.50
N ARG A 74 -1.45 -5.13 -6.80
CA ARG A 74 -0.36 -4.99 -7.78
C ARG A 74 0.28 -3.60 -7.71
N SER A 75 -0.55 -2.55 -7.68
CA SER A 75 -0.06 -1.17 -7.58
C SER A 75 0.73 -0.95 -6.30
N MET A 76 0.32 -1.59 -5.19
CA MET A 76 1.01 -1.42 -3.91
C MET A 76 2.30 -2.22 -3.77
N LEU A 77 2.35 -3.44 -4.31
CA LEU A 77 3.60 -4.19 -4.45
C LEU A 77 4.60 -3.42 -5.33
N ARG A 78 4.16 -2.92 -6.49
CA ARG A 78 4.99 -2.10 -7.39
C ARG A 78 5.49 -0.83 -6.70
N TYR A 79 4.61 -0.14 -5.98
CA TYR A 79 4.97 1.08 -5.25
C TYR A 79 6.06 0.83 -4.21
N TRP A 80 5.90 -0.19 -3.36
CA TRP A 80 6.89 -0.48 -2.31
C TRP A 80 8.19 -1.02 -2.90
N PHE A 81 8.12 -1.85 -3.94
CA PHE A 81 9.30 -2.31 -4.67
C PHE A 81 10.12 -1.12 -5.18
N ARG A 82 9.47 -0.23 -5.93
CA ARG A 82 10.09 0.95 -6.52
C ARG A 82 10.71 1.85 -5.46
N THR A 83 9.94 2.22 -4.45
CA THR A 83 10.37 3.12 -3.38
C THR A 83 11.58 2.56 -2.62
N LEU A 84 11.58 1.26 -2.30
CA LEU A 84 12.70 0.60 -1.61
C LEU A 84 13.93 0.47 -2.52
N ALA A 85 13.74 0.05 -3.77
CA ALA A 85 14.83 -0.17 -4.72
C ALA A 85 15.56 1.12 -5.10
N LEU A 86 14.85 2.26 -5.22
CA LEU A 86 15.47 3.58 -5.47
C LEU A 86 16.45 4.01 -4.39
N GLY A 87 16.31 3.48 -3.17
CA GLY A 87 17.26 3.72 -2.08
C GLY A 87 18.64 3.14 -2.34
N VAL A 88 18.78 2.17 -3.25
CA VAL A 88 20.03 1.42 -3.47
C VAL A 88 20.41 1.26 -4.94
N LEU A 89 19.48 1.48 -5.88
CA LEU A 89 19.69 1.36 -7.32
C LEU A 89 19.35 2.68 -8.05
N PRO A 90 20.01 2.96 -9.20
CA PRO A 90 19.63 4.05 -10.10
C PRO A 90 18.21 3.91 -10.66
N ALA A 91 17.54 5.03 -10.97
CA ALA A 91 16.14 5.04 -11.41
C ALA A 91 15.88 4.26 -12.71
N ASN A 92 16.80 4.30 -13.68
CA ASN A 92 16.70 3.52 -14.92
C ASN A 92 16.70 2.01 -14.64
N VAL A 93 17.62 1.56 -13.77
CA VAL A 93 17.68 0.16 -13.35
C VAL A 93 16.40 -0.22 -12.61
N VAL A 94 15.91 0.60 -11.69
CA VAL A 94 14.63 0.31 -10.98
C VAL A 94 13.47 0.16 -11.95
N LYS A 95 13.37 1.03 -12.96
CA LYS A 95 12.31 0.97 -13.99
C LYS A 95 12.38 -0.35 -14.78
N GLU A 96 13.57 -0.78 -15.18
CA GLU A 96 13.79 -2.05 -15.87
C GLU A 96 13.42 -3.24 -14.99
N GLN A 97 13.91 -3.27 -13.75
CA GLN A 97 13.63 -4.36 -12.81
C GLN A 97 12.15 -4.44 -12.43
N GLU A 98 11.47 -3.30 -12.27
CA GLU A 98 10.03 -3.24 -12.04
C GLU A 98 9.25 -3.82 -13.24
N LEU A 99 9.69 -3.52 -14.46
CA LEU A 99 9.08 -4.04 -15.70
C LEU A 99 9.29 -5.56 -15.81
N ILE A 100 10.47 -6.08 -15.51
CA ILE A 100 10.74 -7.53 -15.49
C ILE A 100 9.85 -8.23 -14.45
N LEU A 101 9.81 -7.70 -13.23
CA LEU A 101 9.14 -8.37 -12.12
C LEU A 101 7.62 -8.35 -12.27
N PHE A 102 7.05 -7.20 -12.61
CA PHE A 102 5.61 -7.02 -12.65
C PHE A 102 5.04 -7.06 -14.07
N GLY A 103 5.79 -6.63 -15.10
CA GLY A 103 5.28 -6.45 -16.46
C GLY A 103 4.69 -5.06 -16.69
N GLY A 104 4.44 -4.68 -17.93
CA GLY A 104 3.99 -3.34 -18.30
C GLY A 104 3.42 -3.31 -19.70
N ILE A 105 2.93 -2.13 -20.11
CA ILE A 105 2.33 -1.90 -21.43
C ILE A 105 3.21 -1.05 -22.35
N GLU A 106 4.21 -0.36 -21.80
CA GLU A 106 5.10 0.54 -22.53
C GLU A 106 6.57 0.12 -22.38
N PRO A 107 7.41 0.29 -23.43
CA PRO A 107 7.01 0.65 -24.80
C PRO A 107 6.24 -0.47 -25.52
N GLU A 108 6.34 -1.70 -25.03
CA GLU A 108 5.59 -2.86 -25.51
C GLU A 108 5.01 -3.64 -24.34
N ALA A 109 3.89 -4.32 -24.58
CA ALA A 109 3.24 -5.16 -23.58
C ALA A 109 4.15 -6.34 -23.20
N LYS A 110 4.59 -6.37 -21.93
CA LYS A 110 5.43 -7.44 -21.37
C LYS A 110 4.76 -8.07 -20.17
N MET A 111 4.68 -9.39 -20.17
CA MET A 111 4.27 -10.16 -19.00
C MET A 111 5.39 -10.13 -17.95
N GLY A 112 5.02 -9.91 -16.69
CA GLY A 112 5.97 -9.97 -15.58
C GLY A 112 6.25 -11.39 -15.11
N LEU A 113 7.30 -11.53 -14.30
CA LEU A 113 7.60 -12.77 -13.57
C LEU A 113 6.52 -13.14 -12.54
N VAL A 114 5.82 -12.15 -11.99
CA VAL A 114 4.83 -12.33 -10.93
C VAL A 114 3.46 -11.84 -11.36
N GLN A 115 2.47 -12.71 -11.19
CA GLN A 115 1.06 -12.40 -11.35
C GLN A 115 0.43 -12.10 -9.98
N ILE A 116 -0.63 -11.29 -9.98
CA ILE A 116 -1.37 -10.94 -8.78
C ILE A 116 -2.81 -11.38 -9.00
N GLU A 117 -3.26 -12.32 -8.17
CA GLU A 117 -4.62 -12.84 -8.20
C GLU A 117 -5.26 -12.67 -6.84
N ILE A 118 -6.55 -12.38 -6.83
CA ILE A 118 -7.36 -12.37 -5.60
C ILE A 118 -8.47 -13.39 -5.78
N THR A 119 -8.43 -14.44 -4.97
CA THR A 119 -9.52 -15.42 -4.87
C THR A 119 -10.33 -15.13 -3.62
N GLU A 120 -11.60 -15.55 -3.60
CA GLU A 120 -12.52 -15.33 -2.47
C GLU A 120 -12.70 -13.85 -2.06
N GLY A 121 -12.35 -12.92 -2.96
CA GLY A 121 -12.44 -11.49 -2.73
C GLY A 121 -13.90 -11.04 -2.62
N ARG A 122 -14.31 -10.54 -1.45
CA ARG A 122 -15.67 -10.07 -1.21
C ARG A 122 -15.71 -8.88 -0.26
N VAL A 123 -16.67 -8.00 -0.50
CA VAL A 123 -17.02 -6.92 0.43
C VAL A 123 -17.98 -7.50 1.47
N ILE A 124 -17.58 -7.42 2.74
CA ILE A 124 -18.38 -7.86 3.88
C ILE A 124 -19.29 -6.73 4.36
N ARG A 125 -18.80 -5.48 4.28
CA ARG A 125 -19.54 -4.28 4.67
C ARG A 125 -19.16 -3.12 3.75
N ASP A 126 -20.17 -2.41 3.24
CA ASP A 126 -19.99 -1.25 2.37
C ASP A 126 -19.42 -0.04 3.16
N ASN A 127 -19.01 1.01 2.46
CA ASN A 127 -18.55 2.25 3.06
C ASN A 127 -19.66 2.92 3.88
N ALA A 128 -19.31 3.50 5.03
CA ALA A 128 -20.22 4.26 5.88
C ALA A 128 -20.98 5.37 5.11
N LEU A 129 -22.30 5.31 5.14
CA LEU A 129 -23.18 6.30 4.52
C LEU A 129 -23.71 7.31 5.55
N HIS A 130 -23.85 6.93 6.80
CA HIS A 130 -24.38 7.75 7.89
C HIS A 130 -23.38 7.87 9.04
N ALA A 131 -23.56 8.91 9.86
CA ALA A 131 -22.80 9.04 11.10
C ALA A 131 -23.22 7.89 12.04
N GLY A 132 -22.24 7.18 12.60
CA GLY A 132 -22.48 5.98 13.41
C GLY A 132 -22.33 4.65 12.66
N ASP A 133 -22.34 4.67 11.32
CA ASP A 133 -21.99 3.49 10.53
C ASP A 133 -20.53 3.11 10.76
N ASP A 134 -20.25 1.81 10.71
CA ASP A 134 -18.90 1.28 10.84
C ASP A 134 -18.14 1.35 9.48
N PHE A 135 -16.81 1.23 9.50
CA PHE A 135 -15.96 1.34 8.31
C PHE A 135 -16.24 0.27 7.26
N GLY A 136 -15.94 0.53 5.99
CA GLY A 136 -16.02 -0.49 4.95
C GLY A 136 -15.05 -1.64 5.20
N LEU A 137 -15.52 -2.87 5.00
CA LEU A 137 -14.78 -4.10 5.29
C LEU A 137 -14.78 -5.05 4.08
N ALA A 138 -13.61 -5.48 3.65
CA ALA A 138 -13.46 -6.50 2.62
C ALA A 138 -12.44 -7.57 3.01
N LYS A 139 -12.62 -8.78 2.47
CA LYS A 139 -11.75 -9.94 2.73
C LYS A 139 -11.40 -10.64 1.43
N GLY A 140 -10.31 -11.38 1.44
CA GLY A 140 -9.91 -12.22 0.31
C GLY A 140 -8.65 -13.01 0.57
N LEU A 141 -8.22 -13.74 -0.45
CA LEU A 141 -6.96 -14.46 -0.49
C LEU A 141 -6.11 -13.89 -1.63
N LEU A 142 -5.00 -13.25 -1.27
CA LEU A 142 -3.99 -12.79 -2.21
C LEU A 142 -3.13 -13.99 -2.63
N ASN A 143 -3.10 -14.29 -3.92
CA ASN A 143 -2.23 -15.30 -4.49
C ASN A 143 -1.21 -14.64 -5.42
N LEU A 144 0.06 -15.05 -5.29
CA LEU A 144 1.15 -14.59 -6.14
C LEU A 144 1.73 -15.77 -6.94
N PRO A 145 1.09 -16.18 -8.05
CA PRO A 145 1.66 -17.17 -8.96
C PRO A 145 2.83 -16.61 -9.76
N LEU A 146 3.81 -17.48 -10.02
CA LEU A 146 4.90 -17.17 -10.95
C LEU A 146 4.45 -17.44 -12.37
N SER A 147 4.87 -16.58 -13.30
CA SER A 147 4.72 -16.82 -14.72
C SER A 147 5.72 -17.87 -15.21
N TYR A 148 5.48 -18.42 -16.41
CA TYR A 148 6.37 -19.40 -17.01
C TYR A 148 7.77 -18.82 -17.33
N LEU A 149 7.87 -17.49 -17.46
CA LEU A 149 9.12 -16.76 -17.72
C LEU A 149 10.17 -16.99 -16.62
N ILE A 150 9.76 -17.37 -15.41
CA ILE A 150 10.68 -17.71 -14.32
C ILE A 150 11.65 -18.85 -14.70
N ARG A 151 11.27 -19.71 -15.66
CA ARG A 151 12.11 -20.80 -16.18
C ARG A 151 13.32 -20.32 -16.99
N GLN A 152 13.35 -19.05 -17.39
CA GLN A 152 14.49 -18.46 -18.11
C GLN A 152 15.60 -17.99 -17.16
N LEU A 153 15.30 -17.88 -15.86
CA LEU A 153 16.28 -17.47 -14.85
C LEU A 153 17.13 -18.67 -14.39
N SER A 154 18.35 -18.39 -13.91
CA SER A 154 19.16 -19.38 -13.15
C SER A 154 18.47 -19.75 -11.84
N GLU A 155 18.80 -20.90 -11.27
CA GLU A 155 18.21 -21.36 -10.00
C GLU A 155 18.35 -20.32 -8.88
N GLU A 156 19.55 -19.76 -8.72
CA GLU A 156 19.82 -18.69 -7.75
C GLU A 156 18.92 -17.46 -7.96
N GLN A 157 18.74 -17.02 -9.21
CA GLN A 157 17.87 -15.88 -9.51
C GLN A 157 16.38 -16.21 -9.28
N ARG A 158 15.96 -17.46 -9.48
CA ARG A 158 14.58 -17.90 -9.20
C ARG A 158 14.30 -17.84 -7.70
N ASP A 159 15.19 -18.37 -6.88
CA ASP A 159 15.06 -18.36 -5.43
C ASP A 159 15.12 -16.94 -4.87
N ALA A 160 16.04 -16.11 -5.39
CA ALA A 160 16.08 -14.70 -5.08
C ALA A 160 14.76 -13.99 -5.43
N THR A 161 14.19 -14.26 -6.61
CA THR A 161 12.90 -13.67 -7.02
C THR A 161 11.77 -14.07 -6.06
N ILE A 162 11.72 -15.35 -5.65
CA ILE A 162 10.73 -15.87 -4.71
C ILE A 162 10.84 -15.15 -3.36
N ASN A 163 12.04 -15.11 -2.79
CA ASN A 163 12.30 -14.53 -1.47
C ASN A 163 12.13 -13.00 -1.48
N LEU A 164 12.48 -12.35 -2.59
CA LEU A 164 12.25 -10.92 -2.83
C LEU A 164 10.74 -10.61 -2.72
N ILE A 165 9.91 -11.38 -3.41
CA ILE A 165 8.45 -11.18 -3.42
C ILE A 165 7.82 -11.49 -2.08
N GLN A 166 8.27 -12.53 -1.39
CA GLN A 166 7.80 -12.84 -0.04
C GLN A 166 8.11 -11.68 0.92
N SER A 167 9.35 -11.19 0.92
CA SER A 167 9.77 -10.06 1.76
C SER A 167 9.01 -8.78 1.42
N LEU A 168 8.87 -8.47 0.13
CA LEU A 168 8.12 -7.32 -0.35
C LEU A 168 6.64 -7.39 0.05
N THR A 169 6.03 -8.57 -0.02
CA THR A 169 4.63 -8.75 0.34
C THR A 169 4.43 -8.57 1.83
N TRP A 170 5.33 -9.12 2.66
CA TRP A 170 5.31 -8.85 4.10
C TRP A 170 5.42 -7.34 4.37
N LEU A 171 6.37 -6.65 3.74
CA LEU A 171 6.56 -5.20 3.90
C LEU A 171 5.32 -4.39 3.48
N MET A 172 4.69 -4.73 2.35
CA MET A 172 3.48 -4.06 1.87
C MET A 172 2.34 -4.11 2.90
N PHE A 173 2.14 -5.25 3.57
CA PHE A 173 1.10 -5.41 4.60
C PHE A 173 1.36 -4.58 5.87
N HIS A 174 2.61 -4.22 6.12
CA HIS A 174 3.01 -3.56 7.37
C HIS A 174 3.47 -2.10 7.20
N LEU A 175 3.65 -1.62 5.96
CA LEU A 175 4.06 -0.24 5.65
C LEU A 175 2.91 0.67 5.17
N GLY A 176 1.72 0.13 4.90
CA GLY A 176 0.58 0.93 4.50
C GLY A 176 -0.70 0.14 4.30
N GLY A 177 -1.67 0.76 3.61
CA GLY A 177 -2.92 0.14 3.20
C GLY A 177 -2.97 -0.15 1.70
N VAL A 178 -4.18 -0.46 1.22
CA VAL A 178 -4.47 -0.63 -0.21
C VAL A 178 -5.65 0.26 -0.60
N GLY A 179 -5.54 0.91 -1.76
CA GLY A 179 -6.60 1.72 -2.33
C GLY A 179 -6.68 3.15 -1.81
N GLN A 180 -7.89 3.72 -1.79
CA GLN A 180 -8.08 5.13 -1.43
C GLN A 180 -7.68 5.37 0.03
N GLY A 181 -6.78 6.33 0.24
CA GLY A 181 -6.29 6.66 1.58
C GLY A 181 -5.28 5.66 2.15
N ALA A 182 -4.70 4.77 1.34
CA ALA A 182 -3.67 3.79 1.75
C ALA A 182 -2.47 4.36 2.54
N ARG A 183 -2.23 5.68 2.47
CA ARG A 183 -1.16 6.37 3.22
C ARG A 183 -1.46 6.58 4.70
N ARG A 184 -2.71 6.36 5.13
CA ARG A 184 -3.18 6.56 6.50
C ARG A 184 -3.90 5.30 6.96
N PRO A 185 -3.77 4.91 8.24
CA PRO A 185 -4.59 3.84 8.78
C PRO A 185 -6.06 4.25 8.73
N CYS A 186 -6.97 3.28 8.75
CA CYS A 186 -8.40 3.52 8.94
C CYS A 186 -8.64 4.23 10.28
N TYR A 187 -9.36 5.35 10.27
CA TYR A 187 -9.76 6.10 11.47
C TYR A 187 -11.11 6.79 11.29
N SER A 188 -11.82 6.96 12.41
CA SER A 188 -13.11 7.64 12.48
C SER A 188 -12.95 9.17 12.42
N ARG A 189 -13.91 9.82 11.77
CA ARG A 189 -14.12 11.27 11.75
C ARG A 189 -15.46 11.65 12.39
N SER A 190 -16.15 10.69 12.99
CA SER A 190 -17.48 10.87 13.59
C SER A 190 -17.43 11.73 14.85
N ASN A 191 -16.32 11.69 15.60
CA ASN A 191 -16.14 12.46 16.84
C ASN A 191 -15.77 13.95 16.61
N ARG A 192 -16.11 14.52 15.46
CA ARG A 192 -15.90 15.95 15.16
C ARG A 192 -17.14 16.77 15.51
N ASN A 193 -16.98 18.04 15.90
CA ASN A 193 -18.09 18.95 16.20
C ASN A 193 -19.15 19.08 15.09
N ARG A 194 -18.80 18.72 13.84
CA ARG A 194 -19.73 18.53 12.72
C ARG A 194 -19.20 17.39 11.84
N PRO A 195 -19.61 16.14 12.06
CA PRO A 195 -19.10 15.02 11.28
C PRO A 195 -19.62 15.12 9.85
N GLN A 196 -18.70 15.12 8.89
CA GLN A 196 -19.02 15.16 7.46
C GLN A 196 -18.39 13.98 6.75
N ARG A 197 -19.09 13.48 5.73
CA ARG A 197 -18.59 12.43 4.85
C ARG A 197 -17.19 12.79 4.28
N PRO A 198 -16.31 11.81 4.06
CA PRO A 198 -16.45 10.43 4.53
C PRO A 198 -16.25 10.34 6.07
N TYR A 199 -17.09 9.54 6.74
CA TYR A 199 -17.06 9.33 8.20
C TYR A 199 -15.87 8.48 8.65
N TRP A 200 -15.37 7.62 7.79
CA TRP A 200 -14.12 6.89 7.97
C TRP A 200 -13.13 7.31 6.88
N ARG A 201 -11.86 7.47 7.24
CA ARG A 201 -10.78 7.77 6.28
C ARG A 201 -9.62 6.83 6.48
N GLY A 202 -8.81 6.72 5.42
CA GLY A 202 -7.67 5.84 5.39
C GLY A 202 -8.04 4.40 5.02
N SER A 203 -7.04 3.55 5.02
CA SER A 203 -7.16 2.14 4.67
C SER A 203 -6.15 1.35 5.49
N THR A 204 -6.62 0.29 6.17
CA THR A 204 -5.77 -0.64 6.91
C THR A 204 -5.85 -2.01 6.26
N LEU A 205 -4.72 -2.49 5.74
CA LEU A 205 -4.57 -3.86 5.27
C LEU A 205 -4.05 -4.73 6.43
N LYS A 206 -4.68 -5.87 6.68
CA LYS A 206 -4.30 -6.81 7.74
C LYS A 206 -4.13 -8.20 7.14
N PHE A 207 -3.08 -8.89 7.58
CA PHE A 207 -2.96 -10.33 7.36
C PHE A 207 -3.85 -11.07 8.37
N THR A 208 -4.58 -12.08 7.90
CA THR A 208 -5.53 -12.87 8.71
C THR A 208 -5.35 -14.38 8.55
N GLY A 209 -4.21 -14.81 8.03
CA GLY A 209 -3.87 -16.24 7.93
C GLY A 209 -3.16 -16.76 9.19
N ASN A 210 -2.98 -18.08 9.23
CA ASN A 210 -2.26 -18.78 10.29
C ASN A 210 -0.90 -19.26 9.76
N ASP A 211 -0.06 -18.33 9.32
CA ASP A 211 1.28 -18.65 8.80
C ASP A 211 2.33 -17.99 9.71
N GLN A 212 3.15 -18.82 10.34
CA GLN A 212 4.19 -18.38 11.27
C GLN A 212 5.18 -17.40 10.63
N LYS A 213 5.35 -17.45 9.30
CA LYS A 213 6.21 -16.52 8.56
C LYS A 213 5.70 -15.08 8.58
N TRP A 214 4.42 -14.88 8.92
CA TRP A 214 3.76 -13.59 9.05
C TRP A 214 3.72 -13.07 10.49
N GLU A 215 4.14 -13.87 11.46
CA GLU A 215 4.22 -13.43 12.84
C GLU A 215 5.21 -12.27 12.97
N TYR A 216 4.85 -11.34 13.85
CA TYR A 216 5.70 -10.23 14.26
C TYR A 216 5.66 -10.13 15.77
N SER A 217 6.74 -9.61 16.35
CA SER A 217 6.86 -9.47 17.79
C SER A 217 5.80 -8.51 18.35
N THR A 218 5.33 -8.85 19.54
CA THR A 218 4.43 -8.01 20.35
C THR A 218 5.19 -6.93 21.13
N SER A 219 6.52 -6.87 21.02
CA SER A 219 7.36 -5.81 21.59
C SER A 219 7.79 -4.82 20.50
N LEU A 220 8.01 -3.55 20.85
CA LEU A 220 8.43 -2.54 19.87
C LEU A 220 9.83 -2.84 19.30
N ALA A 221 10.75 -3.32 20.14
CA ALA A 221 12.10 -3.70 19.74
C ALA A 221 12.11 -4.95 18.84
N GLY A 222 11.29 -5.96 19.16
CA GLY A 222 11.15 -7.13 18.30
C GLY A 222 10.52 -6.77 16.95
N LEU A 223 9.51 -5.89 16.94
CA LEU A 223 8.90 -5.42 15.69
C LEU A 223 9.93 -4.69 14.81
N GLN A 224 10.77 -3.84 15.41
CA GLN A 224 11.90 -3.22 14.72
C GLN A 224 12.82 -4.27 14.08
N ALA A 225 13.19 -5.30 14.83
CA ALA A 225 14.03 -6.39 14.34
C ALA A 225 13.37 -7.18 13.19
N ASP A 226 12.06 -7.44 13.27
CA ASP A 226 11.31 -8.12 12.20
C ASP A 226 11.31 -7.31 10.91
N PHE A 227 11.11 -5.98 11.00
CA PHE A 227 11.22 -5.10 9.84
C PHE A 227 12.63 -5.10 9.25
N GLN A 228 13.66 -4.97 10.10
CA GLN A 228 15.04 -4.97 9.64
C GLN A 228 15.42 -6.32 9.00
N LYS A 229 14.90 -7.45 9.50
CA LYS A 229 15.06 -8.77 8.89
C LYS A 229 14.46 -8.80 7.48
N HIS A 230 13.21 -8.36 7.31
CA HIS A 230 12.54 -8.35 6.01
C HIS A 230 13.16 -7.34 5.02
N LEU A 231 13.63 -6.18 5.50
CA LEU A 231 14.38 -5.23 4.68
C LEU A 231 15.72 -5.82 4.22
N ASN A 232 16.49 -6.43 5.12
CA ASN A 232 17.73 -7.11 4.74
C ASN A 232 17.47 -8.22 3.71
N ALA A 233 16.46 -9.06 3.94
CA ALA A 233 16.06 -10.09 2.98
C ALA A 233 15.66 -9.49 1.62
N PHE A 234 14.85 -8.42 1.61
CA PHE A 234 14.49 -7.71 0.39
C PHE A 234 15.73 -7.25 -0.38
N TYR A 235 16.66 -6.55 0.27
CA TYR A 235 17.84 -5.98 -0.40
C TYR A 235 18.85 -7.03 -0.85
N THR A 236 19.08 -8.09 -0.07
CA THR A 236 19.93 -9.22 -0.47
C THR A 236 19.38 -9.87 -1.74
N ASN A 237 18.08 -10.20 -1.74
CA ASN A 237 17.45 -10.84 -2.88
C ASN A 237 17.31 -9.90 -4.09
N LEU A 238 17.11 -8.59 -3.87
CA LEU A 238 17.15 -7.59 -4.94
C LEU A 238 18.53 -7.57 -5.61
N SER A 239 19.61 -7.70 -4.84
CA SER A 239 20.97 -7.70 -5.37
C SER A 239 21.20 -8.88 -6.33
N THR A 240 20.83 -10.09 -5.90
CA THR A 240 20.93 -11.31 -6.72
C THR A 240 19.98 -11.28 -7.92
N PHE A 241 18.72 -10.87 -7.71
CA PHE A 241 17.73 -10.77 -8.78
C PHE A 241 18.17 -9.80 -9.89
N SER A 242 18.57 -8.59 -9.50
CA SER A 242 18.93 -7.52 -10.43
C SER A 242 20.35 -7.61 -10.97
N LYS A 243 21.19 -8.49 -10.41
CA LYS A 243 22.63 -8.58 -10.70
C LYS A 243 23.39 -7.26 -10.44
N HIS A 244 22.89 -6.44 -9.53
CA HIS A 244 23.52 -5.20 -9.10
C HIS A 244 23.81 -5.24 -7.60
N THR A 245 24.96 -4.72 -7.17
CA THR A 245 25.29 -4.63 -5.75
C THR A 245 24.33 -3.67 -5.04
N CYS A 246 23.57 -4.18 -4.08
CA CYS A 246 22.67 -3.39 -3.25
C CYS A 246 23.21 -3.33 -1.82
N ASN A 247 23.64 -2.15 -1.36
CA ASN A 247 24.05 -1.96 0.03
C ASN A 247 23.06 -1.06 0.78
N PRO A 248 22.12 -1.63 1.55
CA PRO A 248 21.12 -0.85 2.26
C PRO A 248 21.67 -0.09 3.48
N ARG A 249 22.91 -0.36 3.91
CA ARG A 249 23.60 0.43 4.94
C ARG A 249 24.26 1.69 4.38
N ARG A 250 24.43 1.76 3.05
CA ARG A 250 24.92 2.95 2.35
C ARG A 250 23.91 3.34 1.29
N PRO A 251 22.70 3.77 1.70
CA PRO A 251 21.70 4.16 0.74
C PRO A 251 22.18 5.33 -0.09
N ARG A 252 21.69 5.38 -1.33
CA ARG A 252 21.89 6.49 -2.24
C ARG A 252 21.09 7.68 -1.75
N GLN A 253 21.42 8.86 -2.24
CA GLN A 253 20.50 9.99 -2.26
C GLN A 253 19.82 9.97 -3.63
N ALA A 254 18.51 9.77 -3.66
CA ALA A 254 17.79 9.78 -4.92
C ALA A 254 17.73 11.22 -5.47
N THR A 255 17.93 11.39 -6.77
CA THR A 255 17.76 12.69 -7.43
C THR A 255 16.29 13.10 -7.39
N VAL A 256 15.99 14.28 -6.84
CA VAL A 256 14.63 14.83 -6.73
C VAL A 256 14.15 15.41 -8.07
N THR A 257 14.30 14.67 -9.16
CA THR A 257 13.90 15.10 -10.50
C THR A 257 12.76 14.22 -11.02
N GLY A 258 11.58 14.83 -11.27
CA GLY A 258 10.40 14.17 -11.85
C GLY A 258 9.47 13.46 -10.84
N ASN A 259 8.65 12.52 -11.32
CA ASN A 259 7.62 11.77 -10.56
C ASN A 259 8.16 10.82 -9.45
N TRP A 260 9.45 10.92 -9.11
CA TRP A 260 10.20 9.92 -8.32
C TRP A 260 10.69 10.50 -6.98
N SER A 261 9.90 11.36 -6.34
CA SER A 261 10.23 12.01 -5.06
C SER A 261 10.18 11.09 -3.83
N GLU A 262 9.67 9.86 -3.97
CA GLU A 262 9.43 8.91 -2.88
C GLU A 262 10.42 7.75 -2.98
N ALA A 263 11.59 7.90 -2.34
CA ALA A 263 12.63 6.87 -2.26
C ALA A 263 12.99 6.59 -0.78
N VAL A 264 13.22 5.32 -0.45
CA VAL A 264 13.76 4.91 0.87
C VAL A 264 15.27 5.11 0.86
N ASP A 265 15.68 6.37 0.80
CA ASP A 265 17.04 6.83 0.57
C ASP A 265 17.68 7.39 1.86
N THR A 266 18.79 8.13 1.76
CA THR A 266 19.44 8.79 2.90
C THR A 266 18.55 9.79 3.65
N SER A 267 17.57 10.38 2.97
CA SER A 267 16.64 11.35 3.53
C SER A 267 15.35 10.72 4.03
N CYS A 268 15.13 9.42 3.82
CA CYS A 268 13.97 8.72 4.35
C CYS A 268 14.17 8.30 5.82
N ARG A 269 13.09 8.26 6.59
CA ARG A 269 13.04 7.63 7.91
C ARG A 269 11.88 6.66 7.97
N ILE A 270 12.13 5.46 8.49
CA ILE A 270 11.07 4.51 8.84
C ILE A 270 11.18 4.25 10.34
N LEU A 271 10.06 4.41 11.05
CA LEU A 271 9.96 4.28 12.49
C LEU A 271 8.83 3.31 12.84
N CYS A 272 8.98 2.54 13.90
CA CYS A 272 7.84 1.96 14.61
C CYS A 272 7.63 2.73 15.92
N VAL A 273 6.38 3.06 16.22
CA VAL A 273 6.02 3.80 17.43
C VAL A 273 4.86 3.11 18.17
N ARG A 274 4.85 3.31 19.47
CA ARG A 274 3.76 2.93 20.39
C ARG A 274 3.28 4.17 21.13
N GLY A 275 2.00 4.19 21.45
CA GLY A 275 1.37 5.31 22.12
C GLY A 275 -0.14 5.17 22.19
N ASP A 276 -0.77 6.22 22.68
CA ASP A 276 -2.20 6.25 22.96
C ASP A 276 -3.01 6.77 21.79
N ILE A 277 -4.20 6.18 21.62
CA ILE A 277 -5.17 6.68 20.66
C ILE A 277 -5.71 8.02 21.16
N GLN A 278 -5.74 9.02 20.29
CA GLN A 278 -6.33 10.33 20.59
C GLN A 278 -7.38 10.68 19.54
N ASN A 279 -8.60 10.97 19.97
CA ASN A 279 -9.72 11.35 19.08
C ASN A 279 -9.89 10.36 17.91
N ASP A 280 -9.96 9.07 18.23
CA ASP A 280 -10.02 7.93 17.30
C ASP A 280 -8.85 7.77 16.32
N LYS A 281 -7.76 8.50 16.51
CA LYS A 281 -6.57 8.40 15.66
C LYS A 281 -5.47 7.64 16.37
N PRO A 282 -4.77 6.74 15.66
CA PRO A 282 -3.51 6.19 16.13
C PRO A 282 -2.49 7.29 16.48
N PRO A 283 -1.56 7.03 17.41
CA PRO A 283 -0.71 8.05 17.99
C PRO A 283 0.10 8.84 16.96
N ALA A 284 0.71 8.17 15.98
CA ALA A 284 1.47 8.86 14.93
C ALA A 284 0.55 9.76 14.08
N LEU A 285 -0.65 9.28 13.76
CA LEU A 285 -1.62 10.05 12.98
C LEU A 285 -2.17 11.26 13.74
N ALA A 286 -2.45 11.09 15.03
CA ALA A 286 -2.88 12.16 15.91
C ALA A 286 -1.82 13.28 15.97
N LEU A 287 -0.56 12.90 16.20
CA LEU A 287 0.57 13.83 16.20
C LEU A 287 0.72 14.53 14.85
N LEU A 288 0.66 13.78 13.75
CA LEU A 288 0.80 14.35 12.41
C LEU A 288 -0.27 15.41 12.12
N HIS A 289 -1.52 15.11 12.43
CA HIS A 289 -2.62 16.03 12.21
C HIS A 289 -2.51 17.26 13.12
N ARG A 290 -2.02 17.09 14.35
CA ARG A 290 -1.73 18.21 15.27
C ARG A 290 -0.67 19.13 14.69
N GLU A 291 0.44 18.58 14.19
CA GLU A 291 1.49 19.39 13.57
C GLU A 291 1.04 20.05 12.27
N ALA A 292 0.26 19.35 11.45
CA ALA A 292 -0.22 19.87 10.18
C ALA A 292 -1.21 21.05 10.30
N THR A 293 -1.79 21.29 11.48
CA THR A 293 -2.74 22.38 11.74
C THR A 293 -2.19 23.48 12.65
N LYS A 294 -0.89 23.45 13.01
CA LYS A 294 -0.32 24.38 14.00
C LYS A 294 -0.05 25.79 13.50
N THR A 295 0.32 25.95 12.23
CA THR A 295 0.95 27.19 11.73
C THR A 295 0.02 28.09 10.91
N SER A 296 -1.16 27.61 10.51
CA SER A 296 -2.16 28.40 9.79
C SER A 296 -3.54 27.74 9.86
N ASN A 297 -4.59 28.46 9.42
CA ASN A 297 -5.92 27.87 9.17
C ASN A 297 -5.91 26.85 8.00
N GLU A 298 -4.78 26.69 7.32
CA GLU A 298 -4.61 25.77 6.19
C GLU A 298 -3.79 24.55 6.59
N TYR A 299 -4.12 23.42 5.98
CA TYR A 299 -3.52 22.15 6.28
C TYR A 299 -2.14 22.03 5.62
N ASN A 300 -1.09 21.75 6.38
CA ASN A 300 0.27 21.72 5.85
C ASN A 300 0.47 20.59 4.82
N LYS A 301 0.57 20.98 3.53
CA LYS A 301 0.75 20.06 2.40
C LYS A 301 2.09 19.32 2.40
N GLU A 302 3.14 19.87 3.01
CA GLU A 302 4.44 19.19 3.17
C GLU A 302 4.38 18.00 4.15
N LEU A 303 3.32 17.89 4.94
CA LEU A 303 3.08 16.78 5.88
C LEU A 303 1.98 15.83 5.39
N CYS A 304 0.95 16.37 4.74
CA CYS A 304 -0.25 15.61 4.42
C CYS A 304 -0.65 15.58 2.95
N GLY A 305 0.09 16.26 2.09
CA GLY A 305 -0.25 16.43 0.69
C GLY A 305 -1.49 17.31 0.48
N SER A 306 -1.89 17.38 -0.77
CA SER A 306 -3.06 18.10 -1.29
C SER A 306 -3.74 17.25 -2.37
N ILE A 307 -4.66 17.83 -3.14
CA ILE A 307 -5.28 17.16 -4.29
C ILE A 307 -4.25 16.86 -5.39
N ASN A 308 -3.27 17.75 -5.56
CA ASN A 308 -2.26 17.68 -6.62
C ASN A 308 -0.94 17.07 -6.13
N GLU A 309 -0.69 17.10 -4.82
CA GLU A 309 0.56 16.63 -4.21
C GLU A 309 0.29 15.49 -3.25
N ARG A 310 0.98 14.36 -3.41
CA ARG A 310 0.75 13.22 -2.54
C ARG A 310 1.46 13.41 -1.18
N SER A 311 0.86 12.91 -0.09
CA SER A 311 1.45 13.00 1.25
C SER A 311 2.83 12.31 1.34
N PRO A 312 3.93 13.01 1.69
CA PRO A 312 5.24 12.38 1.81
C PRO A 312 5.37 11.45 3.03
N ILE A 313 4.32 11.33 3.84
CA ILE A 313 4.27 10.49 5.03
C ILE A 313 3.26 9.37 4.83
N TRP A 314 3.68 8.14 5.12
CA TRP A 314 2.82 6.97 5.26
C TRP A 314 2.75 6.56 6.72
N ILE A 315 1.57 6.12 7.15
CA ILE A 315 1.34 5.56 8.48
C ILE A 315 0.53 4.27 8.29
N ALA A 316 1.02 3.16 8.83
CA ALA A 316 0.31 1.89 8.93
C ALA A 316 0.05 1.56 10.39
N ARG A 317 -1.14 1.03 10.71
CA ARG A 317 -1.47 0.55 12.06
C ARG A 317 -1.36 -0.97 12.07
N ILE A 318 -0.47 -1.50 12.90
CA ILE A 318 -0.27 -2.95 13.09
C ILE A 318 -0.96 -3.37 14.39
N ASN A 319 -1.88 -4.33 14.27
CA ASN A 319 -2.63 -4.95 15.37
C ASN A 319 -3.27 -3.99 16.38
N ASN A 320 -3.70 -2.81 15.94
CA ASN A 320 -4.20 -1.76 16.83
C ASN A 320 -3.24 -1.42 17.99
N ARG A 321 -1.94 -1.69 17.85
CA ARG A 321 -0.92 -1.51 18.91
C ARG A 321 0.23 -0.62 18.48
N PHE A 322 0.75 -0.83 17.29
CA PHE A 322 1.93 -0.12 16.77
C PHE A 322 1.58 0.69 15.53
N ASP A 323 2.20 1.86 15.40
CA ASP A 323 2.21 2.57 14.13
C ASP A 323 3.57 2.41 13.47
N VAL A 324 3.59 2.14 12.18
CA VAL A 324 4.80 2.20 11.37
C VAL A 324 4.70 3.40 10.46
N VAL A 325 5.68 4.29 10.58
CA VAL A 325 5.70 5.60 9.94
C VAL A 325 6.85 5.66 8.95
N THR A 326 6.55 5.93 7.69
CA THR A 326 7.55 6.20 6.64
C THR A 326 7.48 7.68 6.29
N ILE A 327 8.60 8.39 6.43
CA ILE A 327 8.74 9.82 6.17
C ILE A 327 9.75 10.00 5.04
N PHE A 328 9.27 10.39 3.85
CA PHE A 328 10.14 10.71 2.71
C PHE A 328 10.67 12.14 2.81
N GLY A 329 11.96 12.34 2.56
CA GLY A 329 12.59 13.66 2.62
C GLY A 329 12.50 14.32 3.99
N ALA A 330 12.89 13.59 5.04
CA ALA A 330 12.98 14.08 6.42
C ALA A 330 14.05 15.17 6.62
N ASN A 331 14.71 15.62 5.55
CA ASN A 331 15.55 16.81 5.49
C ASN A 331 14.74 18.11 5.30
N ASN A 332 13.47 18.04 4.88
CA ASN A 332 12.56 19.19 4.89
C ASN A 332 12.18 19.56 6.34
N ASP A 333 12.16 20.85 6.67
CA ASP A 333 11.98 21.32 8.06
C ASP A 333 10.70 20.83 8.73
N HIS A 334 9.56 20.83 8.03
CA HIS A 334 8.31 20.35 8.59
C HIS A 334 8.37 18.85 8.88
N ARG A 335 8.94 18.07 7.95
CA ARG A 335 9.07 16.61 8.08
C ARG A 335 10.11 16.23 9.13
N LYS A 336 11.20 16.99 9.22
CA LYS A 336 12.22 16.88 10.26
C LYS A 336 11.62 17.12 11.64
N ARG A 337 10.84 18.20 11.80
CA ARG A 337 10.13 18.49 13.05
C ARG A 337 9.17 17.38 13.46
N TYR A 338 8.37 16.86 12.51
CA TYR A 338 7.48 15.73 12.79
C TYR A 338 8.26 14.47 13.21
N PHE A 339 9.38 14.17 12.54
CA PHE A 339 10.29 13.09 12.93
C PHE A 339 10.84 13.28 14.36
N GLU A 340 11.34 14.47 14.69
CA GLU A 340 11.85 14.79 16.02
C GLU A 340 10.79 14.59 17.11
N LEU A 341 9.55 15.01 16.85
CA LEU A 341 8.43 14.82 17.78
C LEU A 341 8.05 13.35 17.96
N LEU A 342 8.13 12.51 16.92
CA LEU A 342 7.91 11.06 17.07
C LEU A 342 8.99 10.41 17.95
N THR A 343 10.22 10.93 17.90
CA THR A 343 11.34 10.37 18.67
C THR A 343 11.41 10.84 20.12
N LYS A 344 10.63 11.87 20.48
CA LYS A 344 10.48 12.32 21.87
C LYS A 344 9.37 11.52 22.55
N PRO A 345 9.62 10.94 23.73
CA PRO A 345 8.60 10.19 24.47
C PRO A 345 7.60 11.16 25.12
N GLU A 346 6.67 11.67 24.31
CA GLU A 346 5.62 12.61 24.69
C GLU A 346 4.29 12.21 24.05
N LEU A 347 3.18 12.41 24.77
CA LEU A 347 1.85 12.08 24.23
C LEU A 347 1.57 12.78 22.89
N PRO A 348 1.03 12.05 21.89
CA PRO A 348 0.48 10.69 22.01
C PRO A 348 1.49 9.54 21.87
N VAL A 349 2.76 9.79 21.54
CA VAL A 349 3.77 8.75 21.30
C VAL A 349 4.63 8.52 22.53
N THR A 350 4.53 7.35 23.14
CA THR A 350 5.28 7.03 24.36
C THR A 350 6.62 6.37 24.08
N GLU A 351 6.72 5.64 22.96
CA GLU A 351 7.94 4.94 22.58
C GLU A 351 8.13 4.94 21.06
N CYS A 352 9.39 5.03 20.64
CA CYS A 352 9.79 5.04 19.23
C CYS A 352 11.07 4.20 19.03
N LYS A 353 11.11 3.44 17.94
CA LYS A 353 12.30 2.73 17.46
C LYS A 353 12.47 2.96 15.97
N GLN A 354 13.70 3.23 15.55
CA GLN A 354 14.01 3.50 14.14
C GLN A 354 14.31 2.20 13.39
N ILE A 355 13.57 1.97 12.30
CA ILE A 355 13.76 0.85 11.37
C ILE A 355 14.78 1.23 10.30
N TRP A 356 14.67 2.43 9.73
CA TRP A 356 15.50 2.92 8.62
C TRP A 356 16.09 4.31 8.90
N PRO A 357 17.37 4.58 8.58
CA PRO A 357 18.37 3.67 7.97
C PRO A 357 18.72 2.46 8.82
N LEU A 358 19.19 1.39 8.15
CA LEU A 358 19.68 0.21 8.85
C LEU A 358 20.96 0.55 9.65
N PRO A 359 21.16 -0.05 10.84
CA PRO A 359 22.38 0.16 11.62
C PRO A 359 23.65 -0.22 10.82
N GLN A 360 24.69 0.60 10.93
CA GLN A 360 26.05 0.19 10.55
C GLN A 360 26.45 -0.94 11.51
N ARG A 361 26.98 -2.04 10.96
CA ARG A 361 27.53 -3.14 11.77
C ARG A 361 29.01 -2.92 11.99
#